data_AF-R1GJG1-F1
#
_entry.id   AF-R1GJG1-F1
#
_cell.length_a   1.000
_cell.length_b   1.000
_cell.length_c   1.000
_cell.angle_alpha   90.00
_cell.angle_beta   90.00
_cell.angle_gamma   90.00
#
_symmetry.space_group_name_H-M   'P 1'
#
loop_
_entity.id
_entity.type
_entity.pdbx_description
1 polymer ?
#
loop_
_entity_poly.entity_id
_entity_poly.type
_entity_poly.pdbx_seq_one_letter_code
_entity_poly.pdbx_strand_id
1 'polypeptide(L)'
;MLGRPCKANNYYNFCKGAWTLREEFKKGLVVRNKPVGMYTSCLIWQCKECNFEGPSFGAKKPYITDPRSYTYTHDLAGAEITVKYKWIFLAKSHVKIKSGSFLRPIAVEQDTGLPHDLHVRGFLNHGSNGSSNSDLSKDKNAHDDSKYLHKPGYSYGCTFCCAEGHVTSVYGNADTLLRHVAEVHAAGEPLSADAQTRTKCIVGRAPAKGEEWDVWFPGV
;
A
#
# COMPACT_ATOMS: atom_id res chain seq x y z
N MET A 1 18.59 21.22 1.39
CA MET A 1 18.21 20.05 2.22
C MET A 1 16.77 19.70 1.90
N LEU A 2 16.56 18.61 1.15
CA LEU A 2 15.22 18.10 0.84
C LEU A 2 14.61 17.54 2.14
N GLY A 3 13.48 18.10 2.57
CA GLY A 3 12.96 17.89 3.93
C GLY A 3 12.48 16.45 4.17
N ARG A 4 12.83 15.87 5.32
CA ARG A 4 12.26 14.61 5.82
C ARG A 4 10.76 14.80 6.13
N PRO A 5 9.88 13.80 5.93
CA PRO A 5 8.54 13.81 6.49
C PRO A 5 8.56 14.19 7.97
N CYS A 6 7.90 15.28 8.29
CA CYS A 6 7.82 15.86 9.61
C CYS A 6 6.45 16.52 9.77
N LYS A 7 6.14 16.98 10.98
CA LYS A 7 4.87 17.67 11.22
C LYS A 7 4.70 18.91 10.32
N ALA A 8 5.79 19.61 9.99
CA ALA A 8 5.76 20.85 9.20
C ALA A 8 5.41 20.63 7.72
N ASN A 9 5.73 19.47 7.13
CA ASN A 9 5.36 19.13 5.75
C ASN A 9 4.19 18.12 5.69
N ASN A 10 3.34 18.08 6.73
CA ASN A 10 2.24 17.12 6.87
C ASN A 10 2.66 15.67 6.63
N TYR A 11 3.88 15.31 7.03
CA TYR A 11 4.50 14.02 6.76
C TYR A 11 4.46 13.60 5.27
N TYR A 12 4.42 14.54 4.32
CA TYR A 12 4.12 14.30 2.90
C TYR A 12 2.91 13.38 2.67
N ASN A 13 1.84 13.63 3.43
CA ASN A 13 0.60 12.86 3.45
C ASN A 13 0.70 11.45 4.07
N PHE A 14 1.89 10.95 4.40
CA PHE A 14 2.00 9.69 5.14
C PHE A 14 1.33 9.77 6.50
N CYS A 15 0.75 8.65 6.93
CA CYS A 15 0.32 8.54 8.30
C CYS A 15 1.53 8.66 9.24
N LYS A 16 1.37 9.38 10.36
CA LYS A 16 2.40 9.47 11.41
C LYS A 16 2.85 8.08 11.89
N GLY A 17 1.91 7.15 12.02
CA GLY A 17 2.20 5.76 12.36
C GLY A 17 3.07 5.07 11.30
N ALA A 18 2.81 5.29 10.01
CA ALA A 18 3.63 4.77 8.91
C ALA A 18 5.07 5.27 8.97
N TRP A 19 5.25 6.57 9.26
CA TRP A 19 6.56 7.17 9.39
C TRP A 19 7.35 6.59 10.57
N THR A 20 6.72 6.46 11.73
CA THR A 20 7.35 5.92 12.94
C THR A 20 7.79 4.45 12.80
N LEU A 21 7.18 3.68 11.89
CA LEU A 21 7.61 2.31 11.60
C LEU A 21 9.00 2.19 10.97
N ARG A 22 9.57 3.30 10.48
CA ARG A 22 10.93 3.32 9.97
C ARG A 22 11.98 3.27 11.08
N GLU A 23 11.63 3.74 12.28
CA GLU A 23 12.51 3.71 13.45
C GLU A 23 12.27 2.45 14.28
N GLU A 24 11.04 2.26 14.73
CA GLU A 24 10.71 1.15 15.61
C GLU A 24 9.29 0.64 15.37
N PHE A 25 9.22 -0.65 15.08
CA PHE A 25 7.99 -1.31 14.69
C PHE A 25 6.85 -1.18 15.74
N LYS A 26 7.19 -1.33 17.02
CA LYS A 26 6.23 -1.27 18.14
C LYS A 26 5.73 0.15 18.45
N LYS A 27 6.38 1.18 17.91
CA LYS A 27 5.96 2.57 18.11
C LYS A 27 4.79 2.92 17.18
N GLY A 28 4.82 2.50 15.92
CA GLY A 28 3.76 2.78 14.93
C GLY A 28 2.57 1.82 14.96
N LEU A 29 2.79 0.54 15.30
CA LEU A 29 1.76 -0.50 15.30
C LEU A 29 1.55 -1.10 16.70
N VAL A 30 0.35 -1.63 16.95
CA VAL A 30 -0.02 -2.36 18.16
C VAL A 30 -0.74 -3.66 17.78
N VAL A 31 -0.49 -4.75 18.52
CA VAL A 31 -1.23 -6.00 18.31
C VAL A 31 -2.61 -5.87 18.95
N ARG A 32 -3.67 -6.23 18.21
CA ARG A 32 -5.04 -6.31 18.72
C ARG A 32 -5.71 -7.63 18.33
N ASN A 33 -6.65 -8.08 19.16
CA ASN A 33 -7.58 -9.14 18.78
C ASN A 33 -8.67 -8.55 17.88
N LYS A 34 -8.82 -9.12 16.68
CA LYS A 34 -9.91 -8.80 15.77
C LYS A 34 -10.86 -10.01 15.67
N PRO A 35 -12.17 -9.84 15.88
CA PRO A 35 -13.12 -10.92 15.65
C PRO A 35 -13.13 -11.28 14.16
N VAL A 36 -13.09 -12.57 13.88
CA VAL A 36 -13.17 -13.18 12.54
C VAL A 36 -14.34 -14.15 12.57
N GLY A 37 -15.42 -13.80 11.88
CA GLY A 37 -16.68 -14.54 11.99
C GLY A 37 -17.32 -14.44 13.38
N MET A 38 -18.22 -15.37 13.68
CA MET A 38 -19.06 -15.30 14.89
C MET A 38 -18.34 -15.78 16.17
N TYR A 39 -17.37 -16.69 16.05
CA TYR A 39 -16.79 -17.39 17.20
C TYR A 39 -15.25 -17.41 17.24
N THR A 40 -14.58 -16.82 16.26
CA THR A 40 -13.11 -16.83 16.22
C THR A 40 -12.55 -15.43 16.27
N SER A 41 -11.31 -15.29 16.74
CA SER A 41 -10.58 -14.03 16.69
C SER A 41 -9.17 -14.30 16.18
N CYS A 42 -8.61 -13.35 15.45
CA CYS A 42 -7.21 -13.39 15.06
C CYS A 42 -6.45 -12.22 15.67
N LEU A 43 -5.13 -12.37 15.79
CA LEU A 43 -4.24 -11.29 16.17
C LEU A 43 -3.84 -10.51 14.93
N ILE A 44 -4.04 -9.20 14.95
CA ILE A 44 -3.65 -8.28 13.88
C ILE A 44 -2.71 -7.21 14.40
N TRP A 45 -1.81 -6.74 13.53
CA TRP A 45 -1.14 -5.45 13.73
C TRP A 45 -2.08 -4.35 13.28
N GLN A 46 -2.34 -3.37 14.14
CA GLN A 46 -3.15 -2.19 13.83
C GLN A 46 -2.33 -0.92 14.07
N CYS A 47 -2.47 0.05 13.17
CA CYS A 47 -1.84 1.37 13.30
C CYS A 47 -2.45 2.12 14.49
N LYS A 48 -1.60 2.83 15.24
CA LYS A 48 -2.06 3.64 16.37
C LYS A 48 -2.71 4.95 15.94
N GLU A 49 -2.51 5.37 14.69
CA GLU A 49 -2.86 6.72 14.20
C GLU A 49 -3.97 6.70 13.12
N CYS A 50 -4.24 5.55 12.51
CA CYS A 50 -5.28 5.35 11.49
C CYS A 50 -5.80 3.90 11.47
N ASN A 51 -6.70 3.60 10.53
CA ASN A 51 -7.34 2.29 10.42
C ASN A 51 -6.50 1.23 9.68
N PHE A 52 -5.23 1.53 9.37
CA PHE A 52 -4.34 0.57 8.73
C PHE A 52 -4.13 -0.65 9.63
N GLU A 53 -4.25 -1.83 9.06
CA GLU A 53 -4.06 -3.09 9.76
C GLU A 53 -3.48 -4.18 8.86
N GLY A 54 -2.91 -5.20 9.47
CA GLY A 54 -2.46 -6.38 8.76
C GLY A 54 -2.16 -7.55 9.68
N PRO A 55 -1.66 -8.65 9.12
CA PRO A 55 -1.51 -9.90 9.84
C PRO A 55 -0.41 -9.80 10.88
N SER A 56 -0.65 -10.35 12.08
CA SER A 56 0.45 -10.70 12.98
C SER A 56 0.91 -12.12 12.70
N PHE A 57 2.21 -12.37 12.87
CA PHE A 57 2.82 -13.68 12.67
C PHE A 57 3.42 -14.18 13.98
N GLY A 58 3.30 -15.50 14.18
CA GLY A 58 3.68 -16.17 15.42
C GLY A 58 2.53 -16.27 16.42
N ALA A 59 2.33 -17.47 16.98
CA ALA A 59 1.31 -17.70 18.01
C ALA A 59 1.74 -17.18 19.40
N LYS A 60 3.03 -16.94 19.61
CA LYS A 60 3.63 -16.50 20.87
C LYS A 60 4.56 -15.31 20.63
N LYS A 61 4.85 -14.57 21.70
CA LYS A 61 5.81 -13.47 21.67
C LYS A 61 7.23 -13.98 21.32
N PRO A 62 8.05 -13.20 20.61
CA PRO A 62 7.71 -11.90 20.03
C PRO A 62 6.84 -12.05 18.78
N TYR A 63 5.68 -11.38 18.75
CA TYR A 63 4.88 -11.29 17.53
C TYR A 63 5.69 -10.54 16.48
N ILE A 64 5.75 -11.07 15.27
CA ILE A 64 6.47 -10.48 14.14
C ILE A 64 5.50 -10.06 13.05
N THR A 65 5.98 -9.23 12.13
CA THR A 65 5.27 -8.99 10.85
C THR A 65 5.37 -10.19 9.94
N ASP A 66 4.53 -10.17 8.91
CA ASP A 66 4.63 -11.11 7.81
C ASP A 66 6.06 -11.20 7.24
N PRO A 67 6.73 -12.35 7.38
CA PRO A 67 8.04 -12.56 6.76
C PRO A 67 7.92 -12.93 5.28
N ARG A 68 6.70 -13.20 4.77
CA ARG A 68 6.48 -13.63 3.40
C ARG A 68 6.79 -12.51 2.43
N SER A 69 7.43 -12.90 1.32
CA SER A 69 7.57 -12.07 0.14
C SER A 69 6.38 -12.28 -0.77
N TYR A 70 5.76 -11.18 -1.16
CA TYR A 70 4.74 -11.08 -2.18
C TYR A 70 5.38 -10.67 -3.50
N THR A 71 4.79 -11.08 -4.61
CA THR A 71 5.26 -10.74 -5.96
C THR A 71 4.15 -9.99 -6.69
N TYR A 72 4.50 -8.87 -7.27
CA TYR A 72 3.66 -8.10 -8.18
C TYR A 72 4.33 -8.08 -9.54
N THR A 73 3.60 -8.47 -10.58
CA THR A 73 4.05 -8.42 -11.97
C THR A 73 3.24 -7.37 -12.74
N HIS A 74 3.92 -6.65 -13.62
CA HIS A 74 3.30 -5.62 -14.45
C HIS A 74 3.94 -5.61 -15.84
N ASP A 75 3.10 -5.77 -16.87
CA ASP A 75 3.54 -5.70 -18.26
C ASP A 75 3.66 -4.25 -18.71
N LEU A 76 4.88 -3.83 -19.04
CA LEU A 76 5.16 -2.51 -19.60
C LEU A 76 5.86 -2.66 -20.95
N ALA A 77 5.20 -2.20 -22.02
CA ALA A 77 5.73 -2.22 -23.38
C ALA A 77 6.26 -3.60 -23.85
N GLY A 78 5.67 -4.69 -23.36
CA GLY A 78 6.05 -6.06 -23.71
C GLY A 78 7.17 -6.66 -22.84
N ALA A 79 7.67 -5.94 -21.83
CA ALA A 79 8.56 -6.46 -20.80
C ALA A 79 7.79 -6.66 -19.48
N GLU A 80 7.96 -7.83 -18.85
CA GLU A 80 7.37 -8.11 -17.54
C GLU A 80 8.26 -7.52 -16.43
N ILE A 81 7.74 -6.51 -15.73
CA ILE A 81 8.41 -5.91 -14.58
C ILE A 81 7.95 -6.64 -13.32
N THR A 82 8.90 -7.16 -12.57
CA THR A 82 8.63 -7.83 -11.29
C THR A 82 9.01 -6.94 -10.10
N VAL A 83 8.08 -6.77 -9.17
CA VAL A 83 8.31 -6.15 -7.86
C VAL A 83 8.04 -7.17 -6.76
N LYS A 84 9.08 -7.57 -6.04
CA LYS A 84 8.94 -8.38 -4.83
C LYS A 84 8.90 -7.48 -3.60
N TYR A 85 7.96 -7.70 -2.70
CA TYR A 85 7.81 -6.84 -1.52
C TYR A 85 7.34 -7.63 -0.31
N LYS A 86 7.64 -7.13 0.89
CA LYS A 86 7.09 -7.64 2.15
C LYS A 86 5.96 -6.74 2.62
N TRP A 87 5.05 -7.27 3.43
CA TRP A 87 3.93 -6.48 3.97
C TRP A 87 4.37 -5.19 4.70
N ILE A 88 5.55 -5.20 5.32
CA ILE A 88 6.13 -4.02 5.98
C ILE A 88 6.29 -2.81 5.04
N PHE A 89 6.52 -3.03 3.73
CA PHE A 89 6.55 -1.97 2.73
C PHE A 89 5.21 -1.24 2.67
N LEU A 90 4.10 -1.99 2.58
CA LEU A 90 2.75 -1.43 2.60
C LEU A 90 2.46 -0.71 3.92
N ALA A 91 2.92 -1.28 5.04
CA ALA A 91 2.80 -0.66 6.35
C ALA A 91 3.58 0.65 6.48
N LYS A 92 4.74 0.80 5.84
CA LYS A 92 5.48 2.07 5.79
C LYS A 92 4.90 3.07 4.79
N SER A 93 4.03 2.60 3.89
CA SER A 93 3.46 3.38 2.79
C SER A 93 2.07 3.94 3.08
N HIS A 94 1.41 3.55 4.17
CA HIS A 94 0.01 3.93 4.38
C HIS A 94 -0.20 5.42 4.68
N VAL A 95 -1.30 5.94 4.15
CA VAL A 95 -1.78 7.32 4.26
C VAL A 95 -3.13 7.30 4.97
N LYS A 96 -3.31 8.23 5.91
CA LYS A 96 -4.57 8.37 6.66
C LYS A 96 -5.59 9.10 5.78
N ILE A 97 -6.71 8.45 5.45
CA ILE A 97 -7.85 9.14 4.86
C ILE A 97 -8.53 9.95 5.97
N LYS A 98 -8.71 11.26 5.78
CA LYS A 98 -9.49 12.09 6.70
C LYS A 98 -10.96 11.81 6.45
N SER A 99 -11.70 11.46 7.49
CA SER A 99 -13.16 11.34 7.48
C SER A 99 -13.77 12.69 7.08
N GLY A 100 -14.04 12.87 5.79
CA GLY A 100 -14.46 14.15 5.20
C GLY A 100 -14.00 14.34 3.74
N SER A 101 -12.94 13.65 3.31
CA SER A 101 -12.45 13.69 1.92
C SER A 101 -13.01 12.55 1.04
N PHE A 102 -14.24 12.08 1.33
CA PHE A 102 -14.94 11.08 0.50
C PHE A 102 -15.42 11.62 -0.86
N LEU A 103 -15.14 12.89 -1.17
CA LEU A 103 -15.18 13.36 -2.54
C LEU A 103 -13.97 12.78 -3.26
N ARG A 104 -14.26 11.84 -4.17
CA ARG A 104 -13.33 11.16 -5.10
C ARG A 104 -12.13 12.06 -5.47
N PRO A 105 -10.89 11.55 -5.52
CA PRO A 105 -9.85 12.24 -6.27
C PRO A 105 -10.31 12.31 -7.72
N ILE A 106 -10.76 13.48 -8.16
CA ILE A 106 -10.77 13.82 -9.58
C ILE A 106 -9.30 13.78 -9.97
N ALA A 107 -8.95 12.91 -10.92
CA ALA A 107 -7.65 12.95 -11.56
C ALA A 107 -7.42 14.40 -12.00
N VAL A 108 -6.39 15.05 -11.47
CA VAL A 108 -5.95 16.34 -11.99
C VAL A 108 -5.33 16.03 -13.36
N GLU A 109 -6.18 15.99 -14.37
CA GLU A 109 -5.75 16.22 -15.74
C GLU A 109 -5.26 17.67 -15.80
N GLN A 110 -4.05 17.87 -16.31
CA GLN A 110 -3.57 19.18 -16.72
C GLN A 110 -4.52 19.69 -17.80
N ASP A 111 -5.43 20.59 -17.42
CA ASP A 111 -6.28 21.26 -18.39
C ASP A 111 -5.76 22.67 -18.68
N THR A 112 -5.16 22.78 -19.85
CA THR A 112 -4.96 24.02 -20.57
C THR A 112 -6.32 24.56 -21.04
N GLY A 113 -6.93 25.41 -20.21
CA GLY A 113 -7.80 26.52 -20.59
C GLY A 113 -8.96 26.27 -21.57
N LEU A 114 -10.20 26.33 -21.07
CA LEU A 114 -11.18 27.43 -21.28
C LEU A 114 -12.61 26.95 -20.92
N PRO A 115 -13.54 27.86 -20.56
CA PRO A 115 -14.82 27.51 -19.95
C PRO A 115 -15.96 27.42 -20.98
N HIS A 116 -16.89 26.49 -20.79
CA HIS A 116 -18.26 26.69 -21.24
C HIS A 116 -19.25 25.86 -20.40
N ASP A 117 -20.19 26.58 -19.78
CA ASP A 117 -21.41 26.08 -19.15
C ASP A 117 -22.16 25.07 -20.03
N LEU A 118 -22.60 23.94 -19.46
CA LEU A 118 -23.95 23.43 -19.74
C LEU A 118 -24.50 22.50 -18.65
N HIS A 119 -25.75 22.78 -18.33
CA HIS A 119 -26.64 22.19 -17.33
C HIS A 119 -27.19 20.83 -17.81
N VAL A 120 -27.05 19.71 -17.06
CA VAL A 120 -27.89 18.51 -17.28
C VAL A 120 -28.22 17.75 -15.98
N ARG A 121 -29.48 17.93 -15.57
CA ARG A 121 -30.46 17.00 -14.99
C ARG A 121 -29.98 15.68 -14.35
N GLY A 122 -30.41 15.50 -13.10
CA GLY A 122 -30.45 14.21 -12.43
C GLY A 122 -31.43 13.22 -13.07
N PHE A 123 -31.09 11.94 -12.96
CA PHE A 123 -31.98 10.82 -13.21
C PHE A 123 -31.83 9.77 -12.11
N LEU A 124 -32.94 9.52 -11.43
CA LEU A 124 -33.20 8.31 -10.64
C LEU A 124 -33.07 7.09 -11.56
N ASN A 125 -32.44 6.01 -11.11
CA ASN A 125 -32.68 4.70 -11.70
C ASN A 125 -33.01 3.67 -10.61
N HIS A 126 -34.14 3.00 -10.84
CA HIS A 126 -34.72 1.94 -10.03
C HIS A 126 -34.09 0.59 -10.37
N GLY A 127 -33.85 -0.21 -9.32
CA GLY A 127 -34.11 -1.65 -9.23
C GLY A 127 -33.63 -2.61 -10.33
N SER A 128 -32.79 -3.57 -9.92
CA SER A 128 -33.06 -4.98 -10.23
C SER A 128 -32.48 -5.90 -9.17
N ASN A 129 -33.39 -6.68 -8.61
CA ASN A 129 -33.22 -7.76 -7.65
C ASN A 129 -32.69 -9.01 -8.37
N GLY A 130 -31.76 -9.74 -7.76
CA GLY A 130 -31.25 -11.01 -8.29
C GLY A 130 -30.60 -11.84 -7.19
N SER A 131 -31.40 -12.71 -6.56
CA SER A 131 -30.99 -13.66 -5.53
C SER A 131 -30.56 -15.02 -6.13
N SER A 132 -29.96 -15.86 -5.26
CA SER A 132 -29.69 -17.32 -5.33
C SER A 132 -28.39 -17.74 -6.03
N ASN A 133 -27.35 -18.15 -5.26
CA ASN A 133 -27.06 -19.47 -4.64
C ASN A 133 -26.51 -20.45 -5.69
N SER A 134 -25.56 -21.35 -5.46
CA SER A 134 -24.52 -21.61 -4.46
C SER A 134 -23.88 -22.89 -4.99
N ASP A 135 -22.56 -23.01 -5.10
CA ASP A 135 -21.97 -24.35 -5.10
C ASP A 135 -20.63 -24.37 -4.41
N LEU A 136 -20.57 -25.24 -3.39
CA LEU A 136 -19.39 -25.51 -2.58
C LEU A 136 -18.56 -26.57 -3.33
N SER A 137 -17.34 -26.20 -3.73
CA SER A 137 -16.26 -27.17 -3.83
C SER A 137 -15.10 -26.76 -2.93
N LYS A 138 -14.65 -27.78 -2.20
CA LYS A 138 -13.89 -27.74 -0.97
C LYS A 138 -12.41 -27.91 -1.32
N ASP A 139 -11.69 -26.82 -1.50
CA ASP A 139 -10.23 -26.86 -1.59
C ASP A 139 -9.59 -26.08 -0.44
N LYS A 140 -9.01 -26.85 0.48
CA LYS A 140 -8.13 -26.38 1.55
C LYS A 140 -6.78 -26.09 0.91
N ASN A 141 -6.27 -24.86 1.05
CA ASN A 141 -5.04 -24.27 0.47
C ASN A 141 -5.16 -23.51 -0.86
N ALA A 142 -6.11 -22.58 -0.97
CA ALA A 142 -5.92 -21.40 -1.81
C ALA A 142 -5.42 -20.24 -0.91
N HIS A 143 -4.18 -19.84 -1.09
CA HIS A 143 -3.59 -18.70 -0.42
C HIS A 143 -4.17 -17.43 -1.05
N ASP A 144 -5.19 -16.83 -0.42
CA ASP A 144 -5.80 -15.59 -0.92
C ASP A 144 -4.83 -14.41 -0.75
N ASP A 145 -3.97 -14.20 -1.75
CA ASP A 145 -3.02 -13.09 -1.83
C ASP A 145 -3.72 -11.74 -2.05
N SER A 146 -5.01 -11.76 -2.43
CA SER A 146 -5.80 -10.55 -2.67
C SER A 146 -6.33 -9.88 -1.39
N LYS A 147 -6.25 -10.54 -0.22
CA LYS A 147 -6.80 -10.02 1.03
C LYS A 147 -6.22 -8.68 1.51
N TYR A 148 -5.04 -8.30 1.01
CA TYR A 148 -4.35 -7.06 1.39
C TYR A 148 -4.45 -5.96 0.34
N LEU A 149 -4.94 -6.30 -0.85
CA LEU A 149 -4.91 -5.40 -1.99
C LEU A 149 -5.97 -4.31 -1.84
N HIS A 150 -7.16 -4.66 -1.33
CA HIS A 150 -8.30 -3.76 -1.24
C HIS A 150 -8.93 -3.77 0.16
N LYS A 151 -8.49 -2.85 1.02
CA LYS A 151 -9.16 -2.60 2.30
C LYS A 151 -9.55 -1.12 2.41
N PRO A 152 -10.84 -0.80 2.58
CA PRO A 152 -11.25 0.59 2.75
C PRO A 152 -10.75 1.13 4.10
N GLY A 153 -10.49 2.44 4.16
CA GLY A 153 -10.14 3.15 5.41
C GLY A 153 -8.71 3.68 5.49
N TYR A 154 -7.89 3.43 4.47
CA TYR A 154 -6.58 4.06 4.29
C TYR A 154 -6.19 4.06 2.81
N SER A 155 -5.24 4.91 2.44
CA SER A 155 -4.64 4.95 1.11
C SER A 155 -3.13 4.68 1.24
N TYR A 156 -2.38 4.83 0.16
CA TYR A 156 -0.94 4.66 0.16
C TYR A 156 -0.23 5.85 -0.49
N GLY A 157 1.01 6.08 -0.10
CA GLY A 157 1.96 6.97 -0.75
C GLY A 157 3.22 6.18 -1.12
N CYS A 158 3.93 6.64 -2.14
CA CYS A 158 5.17 6.04 -2.59
C CYS A 158 6.35 6.47 -1.70
N THR A 159 6.88 5.51 -0.94
CA THR A 159 8.02 5.76 -0.03
C THR A 159 9.31 6.05 -0.78
N PHE A 160 9.43 5.62 -2.04
CA PHE A 160 10.54 5.92 -2.94
C PHE A 160 10.55 7.37 -3.41
N CYS A 161 9.44 7.86 -3.97
CA CYS A 161 9.27 9.29 -4.30
C CYS A 161 9.64 10.18 -3.12
N CYS A 162 9.13 9.84 -1.93
CA CYS A 162 9.45 10.56 -0.71
C CYS A 162 10.94 10.46 -0.29
N ALA A 163 11.59 9.32 -0.55
CA ALA A 163 13.01 9.15 -0.26
C ALA A 163 13.87 10.03 -1.17
N GLU A 164 13.49 10.16 -2.45
CA GLU A 164 14.09 11.07 -3.44
C GLU A 164 13.74 12.56 -3.22
N GLY A 165 12.88 12.87 -2.23
CA GLY A 165 12.50 14.25 -1.92
C GLY A 165 11.35 14.79 -2.78
N HIS A 166 10.68 13.93 -3.55
CA HIS A 166 9.49 14.27 -4.32
C HIS A 166 8.22 14.11 -3.47
N VAL A 167 7.23 14.97 -3.74
CA VAL A 167 5.87 14.81 -3.18
C VAL A 167 5.26 13.56 -3.80
N THR A 168 4.66 12.70 -2.98
CA THR A 168 4.02 11.49 -3.47
C THR A 168 2.52 11.69 -3.69
N SER A 169 2.02 11.15 -4.81
CA SER A 169 0.60 10.97 -5.07
C SER A 169 -0.04 10.01 -4.06
N VAL A 170 -1.36 10.09 -3.94
CA VAL A 170 -2.15 9.18 -3.09
C VAL A 170 -2.72 8.06 -3.94
N TYR A 171 -2.33 6.83 -3.63
CA TYR A 171 -2.77 5.60 -4.29
C TYR A 171 -3.89 4.97 -3.48
N GLY A 172 -5.02 4.67 -4.12
CA GLY A 172 -6.23 4.21 -3.44
C GLY A 172 -6.12 2.82 -2.82
N ASN A 173 -5.22 1.98 -3.35
CA ASN A 173 -5.05 0.58 -2.96
C ASN A 173 -3.58 0.15 -3.17
N ALA A 174 -3.22 -1.07 -2.75
CA ALA A 174 -1.83 -1.53 -2.88
C ALA A 174 -1.42 -1.77 -4.34
N ASP A 175 -2.36 -2.19 -5.19
CA ASP A 175 -2.12 -2.42 -6.63
C ASP A 175 -1.69 -1.15 -7.36
N THR A 176 -2.45 -0.06 -7.19
CA THR A 176 -2.17 1.25 -7.81
C THR A 176 -0.84 1.83 -7.33
N LEU A 177 -0.46 1.58 -6.07
CA LEU A 177 0.88 1.91 -5.58
C LEU A 177 1.95 1.06 -6.28
N LEU A 178 1.77 -0.26 -6.32
CA LEU A 178 2.77 -1.19 -6.86
C LEU A 178 2.97 -1.01 -8.36
N ARG A 179 1.91 -0.66 -9.11
CA ARG A 179 2.01 -0.26 -10.51
C ARG A 179 2.93 0.95 -10.68
N HIS A 180 2.71 2.02 -9.92
CA HIS A 180 3.59 3.18 -9.94
C HIS A 180 5.03 2.83 -9.56
N VAL A 181 5.23 1.98 -8.55
CA VAL A 181 6.57 1.51 -8.17
C VAL A 181 7.23 0.76 -9.33
N ALA A 182 6.50 -0.11 -10.02
CA ALA A 182 7.00 -0.87 -11.16
C ALA A 182 7.40 0.08 -12.32
N GLU A 183 6.49 0.96 -12.72
CA GLU A 183 6.70 1.88 -13.86
C GLU A 183 7.80 2.91 -13.58
N VAL A 184 7.80 3.54 -12.41
CA VAL A 184 8.64 4.71 -12.14
C VAL A 184 9.98 4.35 -11.48
N HIS A 185 10.01 3.32 -10.63
CA HIS A 185 11.19 3.02 -9.81
C HIS A 185 11.88 1.69 -10.13
N ALA A 186 11.16 0.72 -10.71
CA ALA A 186 11.76 -0.54 -11.13
C ALA A 186 12.23 -0.48 -12.60
N ALA A 187 11.40 0.06 -13.50
CA ALA A 187 11.76 0.22 -14.92
C ALA A 187 12.17 1.64 -15.32
N GLY A 188 11.72 2.65 -14.58
CA GLY A 188 12.00 4.06 -14.84
C GLY A 188 13.35 4.52 -14.28
N GLU A 189 13.33 5.66 -13.60
CA GLU A 189 14.54 6.28 -13.07
C GLU A 189 15.17 5.46 -11.93
N PRO A 190 16.48 5.21 -11.97
CA PRO A 190 17.15 4.44 -10.94
C PRO A 190 17.09 5.18 -9.59
N LEU A 191 16.72 4.45 -8.54
CA LEU A 191 16.75 4.98 -7.18
C LEU A 191 18.17 5.36 -6.78
N SER A 192 18.33 6.52 -6.14
CA SER A 192 19.58 6.94 -5.54
C SER A 192 20.03 5.94 -4.46
N ALA A 193 21.34 5.83 -4.23
CA ALA A 193 21.88 4.93 -3.20
C ALA A 193 21.35 5.26 -1.79
N ASP A 194 21.12 6.55 -1.49
CA ASP A 194 20.48 6.98 -0.24
C ASP A 194 19.04 6.48 -0.13
N ALA A 195 18.25 6.62 -1.21
CA ALA A 195 16.87 6.14 -1.22
C ALA A 195 16.79 4.62 -1.08
N GLN A 196 17.64 3.87 -1.80
CA GLN A 196 17.72 2.40 -1.66
C GLN A 196 17.99 1.98 -0.21
N THR A 197 18.96 2.63 0.43
CA THR A 197 19.33 2.36 1.84
C THR A 197 18.18 2.68 2.80
N ARG A 198 17.56 3.86 2.65
CA ARG A 198 16.48 4.32 3.56
C ARG A 198 15.17 3.54 3.39
N THR A 199 14.94 2.99 2.21
CA THR A 199 13.74 2.18 1.90
C THR A 199 13.98 0.68 2.00
N LYS A 200 15.20 0.25 2.34
CA LYS A 200 15.63 -1.16 2.35
C LYS A 200 15.27 -1.87 1.04
N CYS A 201 15.55 -1.19 -0.07
CA CYS A 201 15.27 -1.66 -1.41
C CYS A 201 16.53 -2.25 -2.05
N ILE A 202 16.38 -3.43 -2.65
CA ILE A 202 17.45 -4.12 -3.37
C ILE A 202 17.12 -4.10 -4.85
N VAL A 203 18.07 -3.68 -5.69
CA VAL A 203 17.88 -3.55 -7.13
C VAL A 203 18.93 -4.38 -7.87
N GLY A 204 18.51 -5.14 -8.88
CA GLY A 204 19.40 -5.82 -9.84
C GLY A 204 20.21 -6.99 -9.27
N ARG A 205 20.04 -7.36 -8.00
CA ARG A 205 20.64 -8.54 -7.39
C ARG A 205 19.67 -9.23 -6.46
N ALA A 206 19.93 -10.51 -6.16
CA ALA A 206 19.19 -11.21 -5.11
C ALA A 206 19.57 -10.69 -3.71
N PRO A 207 18.63 -10.64 -2.74
CA PRO A 207 18.94 -10.41 -1.34
C PRO A 207 19.83 -11.52 -0.78
N ALA A 208 20.86 -11.15 -0.02
CA ALA A 208 21.73 -12.11 0.64
C ALA A 208 20.98 -12.84 1.77
N LYS A 209 21.49 -14.01 2.17
CA LYS A 209 20.91 -14.79 3.27
C LYS A 209 20.95 -13.98 4.56
N GLY A 210 19.77 -13.67 5.11
CA GLY A 210 19.63 -12.88 6.34
C GLY A 210 19.67 -11.36 6.14
N GLU A 211 19.80 -10.87 4.90
CA GLU A 211 19.71 -9.45 4.59
C GLU A 211 18.27 -8.94 4.81
N GLU A 212 18.15 -7.82 5.52
CA GLU A 212 16.85 -7.20 5.77
C GLU A 212 16.47 -6.30 4.59
N TRP A 213 15.34 -6.59 3.96
CA TRP A 213 14.81 -5.86 2.81
C TRP A 213 13.29 -5.74 2.90
N ASP A 214 12.75 -4.63 2.38
CA ASP A 214 11.32 -4.37 2.28
C ASP A 214 10.80 -4.59 0.86
N VAL A 215 11.59 -4.19 -0.14
CA VAL A 215 11.28 -4.31 -1.58
C VAL A 215 12.51 -4.80 -2.33
N TRP A 216 12.28 -5.60 -3.37
CA TRP A 216 13.31 -6.16 -4.23
C TRP A 216 12.87 -6.11 -5.70
N PHE A 217 13.68 -5.47 -6.53
CA PHE A 217 13.57 -5.49 -7.99
C PHE A 217 14.61 -6.48 -8.55
N PRO A 218 14.22 -7.71 -8.96
CA PRO A 218 15.13 -8.74 -9.44
C PRO A 218 15.90 -8.40 -10.73
N GLY A 219 15.63 -7.27 -11.36
CA GLY A 219 16.09 -6.95 -12.71
C GLY A 219 15.08 -7.43 -13.75
N VAL A 220 15.05 -6.75 -14.90
CA VAL A 220 14.28 -7.13 -16.09
C VAL A 220 15.20 -7.95 -17.00
#